data_AF-A0A292PHK4-F1
#
_entry.id   AF-A0A292PHK4-F1
#
_cell.length_a   1.000
_cell.length_b   1.000
_cell.length_c   1.000
_cell.angle_alpha   90.00
_cell.angle_beta   90.00
_cell.angle_gamma   90.00
#
_symmetry.space_group_name_H-M   'P 1'
#
loop_
_entity.id
_entity.type
_entity.pdbx_description
1 polymer ?
#
loop_
_entity_poly.entity_id
_entity_poly.type
_entity_poly.pdbx_seq_one_letter_code
_entity_poly.pdbx_strand_id
1 'polypeptide(L)'
;ENLILDTDGSELQSGGVGAGVVIIHGGRIVGRWSVGLGFGMKVYDGELVGIARALTEASRSSLSFKHIWVFTDNQAAITNSQRLSPHPGQQISQEIQQLIQYLLSSDLDLQLHLHWVPGHTSIQGNDEADRLAKQAAEYPQPDIDSCLSLTKLKTQIKQSALKAWHQYWIQLPPAKQGRHYRSIHFHLPSLHPPTHFFQLHRPQLATVTQLRLGHGYFNSYLSRLDENVSDRCSCTKR
;
A
#
# COMPACT_ATOMS: atom_id res chain seq x y z
N GLU A 1 25.66 -5.66 24.30
CA GLU A 1 26.15 -5.24 22.97
C GLU A 1 25.03 -5.37 21.95
N ASN A 2 24.93 -4.42 21.02
CA ASN A 2 23.79 -4.27 20.11
C ASN A 2 24.19 -4.54 18.66
N LEU A 3 23.35 -5.28 17.95
CA LEU A 3 23.32 -5.34 16.49
C LEU A 3 22.13 -4.51 16.02
N ILE A 4 22.40 -3.48 15.20
CA ILE A 4 21.38 -2.59 14.64
C ILE A 4 21.23 -2.91 13.15
N LEU A 5 20.00 -3.08 12.72
CA LEU A 5 19.62 -3.50 11.36
C LEU A 5 18.56 -2.54 10.85
N ASP A 6 18.95 -1.61 9.99
CA ASP A 6 18.00 -0.73 9.30
C ASP A 6 17.57 -1.38 7.99
N THR A 7 16.27 -1.39 7.72
CA THR A 7 15.69 -2.06 6.55
C THR A 7 14.69 -1.16 5.85
N ASP A 8 14.64 -1.22 4.53
CA ASP A 8 13.69 -0.47 3.71
C ASP A 8 13.28 -1.25 2.46
N GLY A 9 12.08 -0.97 1.96
CA GLY A 9 11.58 -1.42 0.66
C GLY A 9 11.16 -0.24 -0.22
N SER A 10 11.54 -0.28 -1.49
CA SER A 10 11.20 0.78 -2.46
C SER A 10 10.56 0.23 -3.73
N GLU A 11 9.53 0.92 -4.26
CA GLU A 11 8.95 0.68 -5.59
C GLU A 11 9.17 1.91 -6.47
N LEU A 12 9.90 1.74 -7.58
CA LEU A 12 10.14 2.81 -8.55
C LEU A 12 8.89 3.07 -9.40
N GLN A 13 8.85 4.23 -10.06
CA GLN A 13 7.78 4.56 -11.02
C GLN A 13 7.72 3.58 -12.20
N SER A 14 8.85 2.96 -12.57
CA SER A 14 8.92 1.87 -13.55
C SER A 14 8.21 0.59 -13.08
N GLY A 15 7.88 0.49 -11.79
CA GLY A 15 7.23 -0.66 -11.16
C GLY A 15 8.20 -1.71 -10.61
N GLY A 16 9.51 -1.50 -10.75
CA GLY A 16 10.54 -2.33 -10.14
C GLY A 16 10.55 -2.15 -8.62
N VAL A 17 10.70 -3.25 -7.89
CA VAL A 17 10.74 -3.27 -6.42
C VAL A 17 12.11 -3.72 -5.94
N GLY A 18 12.61 -3.14 -4.87
CA GLY A 18 13.85 -3.52 -4.23
C GLY A 18 13.73 -3.50 -2.71
N ALA A 19 14.64 -4.21 -2.05
CA ALA A 19 14.81 -4.21 -0.60
C ALA A 19 16.27 -3.89 -0.26
N GLY A 20 16.47 -3.16 0.84
CA GLY A 20 17.78 -2.74 1.34
C GLY A 20 17.92 -3.04 2.83
N VAL A 21 19.15 -3.38 3.26
CA VAL A 21 19.51 -3.62 4.65
C VAL A 21 20.88 -3.03 4.95
N VAL A 22 20.98 -2.33 6.09
CA VAL A 22 22.23 -1.79 6.63
C VAL A 22 22.48 -2.44 7.99
N ILE A 23 23.68 -2.96 8.18
CA ILE A 23 24.08 -3.66 9.41
C ILE A 23 25.07 -2.77 10.16
N ILE A 24 24.74 -2.41 11.40
CA ILE A 24 25.53 -1.56 12.27
C ILE A 24 25.88 -2.30 13.55
N HIS A 25 27.16 -2.29 13.91
CA HIS A 25 27.66 -2.87 15.14
C HIS A 25 28.80 -2.01 15.70
N GLY A 26 28.84 -1.80 17.01
CA GLY A 26 29.83 -0.91 17.65
C GLY A 26 29.79 0.53 17.13
N GLY A 27 28.62 1.01 16.68
CA GLY A 27 28.43 2.36 16.13
C GLY A 27 28.99 2.55 14.71
N ARG A 28 29.32 1.47 14.00
CA ARG A 28 29.83 1.53 12.62
C ARG A 28 29.02 0.64 11.70
N ILE A 29 28.85 1.05 10.45
CA ILE A 29 28.29 0.18 9.41
C ILE A 29 29.31 -0.93 9.12
N VAL A 30 28.92 -2.16 9.38
CA VAL A 30 29.73 -3.37 9.16
C VAL A 30 29.27 -4.20 7.97
N GLY A 31 28.07 -3.92 7.44
CA GLY A 31 27.53 -4.63 6.29
C GLY A 31 26.44 -3.85 5.59
N ARG A 32 26.24 -4.15 4.30
CA ARG A 32 25.16 -3.65 3.46
C ARG A 32 24.67 -4.79 2.60
N TRP A 33 23.37 -4.85 2.40
CA TRP A 33 22.76 -5.80 1.49
C TRP A 33 21.61 -5.15 0.75
N SER A 34 21.37 -5.59 -0.48
CA SER A 34 20.23 -5.15 -1.28
C SER A 34 19.85 -6.20 -2.32
N VAL A 35 18.58 -6.27 -2.67
CA VAL A 35 18.09 -7.15 -3.75
C VAL A 35 16.99 -6.49 -4.57
N GLY A 36 17.04 -6.67 -5.89
CA GLY A 36 15.96 -6.32 -6.79
C GLY A 36 14.94 -7.46 -6.84
N LEU A 37 13.70 -7.18 -6.45
CA LEU A 37 12.60 -8.13 -6.34
C LEU A 37 11.73 -8.23 -7.60
N GLY A 38 12.09 -7.50 -8.65
CA GLY A 38 11.35 -7.58 -9.90
C GLY A 38 10.12 -6.69 -9.99
N PHE A 39 9.37 -6.88 -11.06
CA PHE A 39 8.14 -6.12 -11.35
C PHE A 39 6.88 -6.78 -10.77
N GLY A 40 6.99 -8.04 -10.35
CA GLY A 40 5.91 -8.86 -9.80
C GLY A 40 5.54 -8.55 -8.35
N MET A 41 6.34 -7.73 -7.67
CA MET A 41 6.18 -7.42 -6.25
C MET A 41 5.58 -6.02 -6.02
N LYS A 42 5.24 -5.72 -4.77
CA LYS A 42 4.89 -4.37 -4.27
C LYS A 42 5.91 -3.88 -3.26
N VAL A 43 5.97 -2.57 -3.06
CA VAL A 43 6.85 -1.94 -2.04
C VAL A 43 6.77 -2.67 -0.69
N TYR A 44 5.55 -2.98 -0.25
CA TYR A 44 5.28 -3.72 0.98
C TYR A 44 5.92 -5.13 1.03
N ASP A 45 6.03 -5.82 -0.12
CA ASP A 45 6.75 -7.10 -0.18
C ASP A 45 8.26 -6.88 0.02
N GLY A 46 8.81 -5.77 -0.51
CA GLY A 46 10.21 -5.36 -0.30
C GLY A 46 10.55 -5.09 1.17
N GLU A 47 9.64 -4.44 1.87
CA GLU A 47 9.77 -4.14 3.31
C GLU A 47 9.89 -5.42 4.14
N LEU A 48 9.03 -6.40 3.86
CA LEU A 48 9.08 -7.71 4.51
C LEU A 48 10.37 -8.47 4.15
N VAL A 49 10.81 -8.43 2.89
CA VAL A 49 12.08 -9.05 2.48
C VAL A 49 13.27 -8.40 3.19
N GLY A 50 13.26 -7.07 3.37
CA GLY A 50 14.27 -6.36 4.13
C GLY A 50 14.40 -6.90 5.55
N ILE A 51 13.29 -7.05 6.26
CA ILE A 51 13.25 -7.63 7.62
C ILE A 51 13.75 -9.09 7.60
N ALA A 52 13.23 -9.94 6.71
CA ALA A 52 13.63 -11.34 6.61
C ALA A 52 15.14 -11.47 6.37
N ARG A 53 15.69 -10.62 5.50
CA ARG A 53 17.11 -10.61 5.23
C ARG A 53 17.92 -10.12 6.41
N ALA A 54 17.51 -9.04 7.07
CA ALA A 54 18.18 -8.53 8.26
C ALA A 54 18.33 -9.62 9.34
N LEU A 55 17.27 -10.39 9.58
CA LEU A 55 17.31 -11.52 10.52
C LEU A 55 18.19 -12.68 10.04
N THR A 56 18.21 -12.93 8.73
CA THR A 56 19.13 -13.91 8.13
C THR A 56 20.60 -13.50 8.29
N GLU A 57 20.92 -12.22 8.17
CA GLU A 57 22.26 -11.71 8.41
C GLU A 57 22.63 -11.77 9.89
N ALA A 58 21.68 -11.47 10.78
CA ALA A 58 21.88 -11.63 12.22
C ALA A 58 22.19 -13.09 12.60
N SER A 59 21.46 -14.05 12.02
CA SER A 59 21.64 -15.48 12.32
C SER A 59 22.95 -16.08 11.80
N ARG A 60 23.54 -15.46 10.78
CA ARG A 60 24.83 -15.86 10.19
C ARG A 60 26.02 -15.09 10.75
N SER A 61 25.77 -14.09 11.58
CA SER A 61 26.81 -13.20 12.09
C SER A 61 27.70 -13.93 13.10
N SER A 62 29.01 -13.71 12.99
CA SER A 62 30.00 -14.12 13.99
C SER A 62 30.24 -13.04 15.06
N LEU A 63 29.55 -11.90 14.96
CA LEU A 63 29.66 -10.80 15.93
C LEU A 63 29.03 -11.20 17.27
N SER A 64 29.59 -10.69 18.37
CA SER A 64 28.99 -10.87 19.69
C SER A 64 27.94 -9.77 19.93
N PHE A 65 26.72 -10.16 20.24
CA PHE A 65 25.65 -9.25 20.62
C PHE A 65 24.61 -9.98 21.47
N LYS A 66 23.86 -9.22 22.28
CA LYS A 66 22.75 -9.73 23.08
C LYS A 66 21.41 -9.08 22.69
N HIS A 67 21.45 -7.98 21.95
CA HIS A 67 20.25 -7.32 21.44
C HIS A 67 20.34 -7.14 19.93
N ILE A 68 19.31 -7.59 19.23
CA ILE A 68 19.07 -7.32 17.81
C ILE A 68 17.99 -6.26 17.73
N TRP A 69 18.31 -5.14 17.09
CA TRP A 69 17.38 -4.05 16.83
C TRP A 69 17.13 -3.97 15.33
N VAL A 70 15.91 -4.25 14.89
CA VAL A 70 15.49 -4.07 13.50
C VAL A 70 14.63 -2.82 13.41
N PHE A 71 15.03 -1.88 12.55
CA PHE A 71 14.31 -0.65 12.28
C PHE A 71 13.75 -0.67 10.85
N THR A 72 12.48 -0.31 10.70
CA THR A 72 11.78 -0.17 9.43
C THR A 72 10.80 1.00 9.53
N ASP A 73 10.56 1.72 8.43
CA ASP A 73 9.56 2.78 8.39
C ASP A 73 8.14 2.29 8.09
N ASN A 74 7.96 0.97 7.96
CA ASN A 74 6.69 0.34 7.64
C ASN A 74 6.01 -0.31 8.85
N GLN A 75 5.11 0.42 9.51
CA GLN A 75 4.34 -0.10 10.67
C GLN A 75 3.52 -1.36 10.33
N ALA A 76 3.04 -1.48 9.09
CA ALA A 76 2.29 -2.64 8.67
C ALA A 76 3.19 -3.88 8.56
N ALA A 77 4.44 -3.73 8.11
CA ALA A 77 5.42 -4.82 8.06
C ALA A 77 5.72 -5.35 9.48
N ILE A 78 5.89 -4.45 10.45
CA ILE A 78 6.08 -4.82 11.87
C ILE A 78 4.85 -5.59 12.37
N THR A 79 3.67 -5.01 12.24
CA THR A 79 2.43 -5.60 12.78
C THR A 79 2.14 -6.96 12.15
N ASN A 80 2.32 -7.10 10.84
CA ASN A 80 2.02 -8.33 10.13
C ASN A 80 3.10 -9.41 10.29
N SER A 81 4.37 -9.04 10.53
CA SER A 81 5.42 -10.01 10.87
C SER A 81 5.08 -10.85 12.10
N GLN A 82 4.27 -10.31 13.02
CA GLN A 82 3.82 -10.99 14.23
C GLN A 82 2.44 -11.68 14.08
N ARG A 83 1.80 -11.53 12.93
CA ARG A 83 0.40 -11.95 12.71
C ARG A 83 0.33 -13.38 12.17
N LEU A 84 -0.61 -14.17 12.71
CA LEU A 84 -0.83 -15.57 12.30
C LEU A 84 -1.97 -15.76 11.29
N SER A 85 -2.89 -14.79 11.18
CA SER A 85 -4.02 -14.85 10.24
C SER A 85 -3.61 -14.42 8.83
N PRO A 86 -4.30 -14.86 7.75
CA PRO A 86 -3.97 -14.48 6.38
C PRO A 86 -3.86 -12.96 6.14
N HIS A 87 -2.81 -12.53 5.44
CA HIS A 87 -2.57 -11.13 5.06
C HIS A 87 -1.65 -11.04 3.81
N PRO A 88 -1.54 -9.86 3.16
CA PRO A 88 -0.53 -9.61 2.11
C PRO A 88 0.88 -9.98 2.56
N GLY A 89 1.66 -10.68 1.73
CA GLY A 89 3.04 -11.06 2.06
C GLY A 89 3.20 -12.16 3.13
N GLN A 90 2.14 -12.93 3.42
CA GLN A 90 2.13 -13.94 4.50
C GLN A 90 3.29 -14.95 4.42
N GLN A 91 3.69 -15.38 3.22
CA GLN A 91 4.82 -16.30 3.06
C GLN A 91 6.11 -15.71 3.66
N ILE A 92 6.41 -14.44 3.38
CA ILE A 92 7.60 -13.76 3.90
C ILE A 92 7.46 -13.54 5.40
N SER A 93 6.26 -13.20 5.89
CA SER A 93 6.03 -13.07 7.33
C SER A 93 6.18 -14.39 8.10
N GLN A 94 5.81 -15.52 7.50
CA GLN A 94 6.08 -16.84 8.08
C GLN A 94 7.58 -17.14 8.13
N GLU A 95 8.34 -16.78 7.10
CA GLU A 95 9.80 -16.88 7.10
C GLU A 95 10.42 -16.01 8.21
N ILE A 96 9.97 -14.77 8.36
CA ILE A 96 10.38 -13.88 9.47
C ILE A 96 10.12 -14.56 10.83
N GLN A 97 8.93 -15.14 11.03
CA GLN A 97 8.60 -15.83 12.29
C GLN A 97 9.51 -17.03 12.54
N GLN A 98 9.80 -17.83 11.51
CA GLN A 98 10.73 -18.96 11.62
C GLN A 98 12.15 -18.50 11.98
N LEU A 99 12.63 -17.40 11.38
CA LEU A 99 13.93 -16.81 11.69
C LEU A 99 13.99 -16.26 13.12
N ILE A 100 12.93 -15.57 13.58
CA ILE A 100 12.82 -15.09 14.96
C ILE A 100 12.88 -16.28 15.93
N GLN A 101 12.08 -17.33 15.69
CA GLN A 101 12.08 -18.53 16.52
C GLN A 101 13.45 -19.20 16.56
N TYR A 102 14.10 -19.34 15.39
CA TYR A 102 15.44 -19.89 15.29
C TYR A 102 16.45 -19.10 16.14
N LEU A 103 16.50 -17.77 15.97
CA LEU A 103 17.40 -16.89 16.70
C LEU A 103 17.19 -16.99 18.23
N LEU A 104 15.95 -16.86 18.69
CA LEU A 104 15.62 -16.86 20.12
C LEU A 104 15.76 -18.25 20.76
N SER A 105 15.66 -19.33 19.99
CA SER A 105 15.93 -20.69 20.48
C SER A 105 17.43 -21.02 20.58
N SER A 106 18.27 -20.27 19.85
CA SER A 106 19.72 -20.55 19.76
C SER A 106 20.55 -19.90 20.87
N ASP A 107 20.07 -18.80 21.45
CA ASP A 107 20.68 -18.13 22.61
C ASP A 107 19.57 -17.57 23.52
N LEU A 108 19.47 -18.08 24.75
CA LEU A 108 18.41 -17.71 25.70
C LEU A 108 18.52 -16.27 26.22
N ASP A 109 19.71 -15.66 26.13
CA ASP A 109 19.91 -14.26 26.55
C ASP A 109 19.68 -13.27 25.40
N LEU A 110 19.47 -13.77 24.18
CA LEU A 110 19.28 -12.94 23.00
C LEU A 110 17.90 -12.27 23.03
N GLN A 111 17.87 -10.96 22.84
CA GLN A 111 16.64 -10.19 22.73
C GLN A 111 16.50 -9.58 21.34
N LEU A 112 15.31 -9.73 20.75
CA LEU A 112 14.99 -9.18 19.44
C LEU A 112 13.94 -8.08 19.59
N HIS A 113 14.24 -6.92 18.99
CA HIS A 113 13.45 -5.71 19.06
C HIS A 113 13.11 -5.27 17.63
N LEU A 114 11.83 -5.22 17.28
CA LEU A 114 11.35 -4.74 15.98
C LEU A 114 10.68 -3.37 16.20
N HIS A 115 11.26 -2.31 15.64
CA HIS A 115 10.85 -0.93 15.89
C HIS A 115 10.54 -0.16 14.62
N TRP A 116 9.51 0.68 14.73
CA TRP A 116 9.18 1.63 13.70
C TRP A 116 10.07 2.87 13.82
N VAL A 117 10.56 3.36 12.69
CA VAL A 117 11.21 4.66 12.57
C VAL A 117 10.48 5.54 11.55
N PRO A 118 10.41 6.86 11.74
CA PRO A 118 9.82 7.71 10.72
C PRO A 118 10.73 7.78 9.49
N GLY A 119 10.18 7.43 8.32
CA GLY A 119 10.88 7.59 7.04
C GLY A 119 11.22 9.05 6.74
N HIS A 120 12.31 9.27 6.01
CA HIS A 120 12.79 10.59 5.54
C HIS A 120 13.08 11.61 6.67
N THR A 121 13.53 11.14 7.82
CA THR A 121 13.87 12.01 8.97
C THR A 121 15.37 12.14 9.24
N SER A 122 16.21 11.89 8.23
CA SER A 122 17.67 11.99 8.32
C SER A 122 18.31 11.00 9.32
N ILE A 123 17.70 9.83 9.48
CA ILE A 123 18.29 8.72 10.23
C ILE A 123 19.26 8.00 9.31
N GLN A 124 20.56 8.12 9.57
CA GLN A 124 21.63 7.64 8.68
C GLN A 124 21.44 6.19 8.21
N GLY A 125 21.06 5.27 9.11
CA GLY A 125 20.87 3.86 8.77
C GLY A 125 19.67 3.64 7.86
N ASN A 126 18.52 4.25 8.19
CA ASN A 126 17.30 4.19 7.39
C ASN A 126 17.49 4.82 6.00
N ASP A 127 18.11 5.99 5.91
CA ASP A 127 18.36 6.68 4.64
C ASP A 127 19.29 5.86 3.72
N GLU A 128 20.29 5.19 4.30
CA GLU A 128 21.17 4.30 3.54
C GLU A 128 20.44 3.02 3.11
N ALA A 129 19.54 2.47 3.93
CA ALA A 129 18.69 1.34 3.54
C ALA A 129 17.75 1.69 2.39
N ASP A 130 17.10 2.87 2.44
CA ASP A 130 16.26 3.40 1.35
C ASP A 130 17.05 3.62 0.06
N ARG A 131 18.25 4.19 0.17
CA ARG A 131 19.16 4.35 -0.97
C ARG A 131 19.50 2.99 -1.61
N LEU A 132 19.78 1.97 -0.80
CA LEU A 132 20.08 0.61 -1.27
C LEU A 132 18.86 -0.04 -1.92
N ALA A 133 17.67 0.08 -1.32
CA ALA A 133 16.43 -0.45 -1.85
C ALA A 133 16.09 0.17 -3.23
N LYS A 134 16.23 1.49 -3.36
CA LYS A 134 16.02 2.23 -4.63
C LYS A 134 16.98 1.77 -5.71
N GLN A 135 18.27 1.67 -5.41
CA GLN A 135 19.26 1.19 -6.37
C GLN A 135 18.98 -0.24 -6.82
N ALA A 136 18.61 -1.12 -5.89
CA ALA A 136 18.31 -2.50 -6.23
C ALA A 136 17.03 -2.65 -7.07
N ALA A 137 16.06 -1.75 -6.88
CA ALA A 137 14.83 -1.70 -7.68
C ALA A 137 15.08 -1.33 -9.17
N GLU A 138 16.22 -0.69 -9.49
CA GLU A 138 16.62 -0.40 -10.88
C GLU A 138 17.12 -1.66 -11.61
N TYR A 139 17.62 -2.65 -10.85
CA TYR A 139 18.25 -3.86 -11.38
C TYR A 139 17.56 -5.12 -10.82
N PRO A 140 16.34 -5.42 -11.30
CA PRO A 140 15.60 -6.59 -10.85
C PRO A 140 16.34 -7.89 -11.15
N GLN A 141 16.27 -8.86 -10.23
CA GLN A 141 16.85 -10.18 -10.46
C GLN A 141 15.91 -11.03 -11.35
N PRO A 142 16.44 -11.63 -12.43
CA PRO A 142 15.63 -12.34 -13.43
C PRO A 142 14.88 -13.55 -12.87
N ASP A 143 15.41 -14.22 -11.84
CA ASP A 143 14.77 -15.39 -11.23
C ASP A 143 13.55 -15.00 -10.36
N ILE A 144 13.58 -13.81 -9.75
CA ILE A 144 12.50 -13.31 -8.88
C ILE A 144 11.36 -12.69 -9.72
N ASP A 145 11.65 -12.21 -10.93
CA ASP A 145 10.67 -11.64 -11.87
C ASP A 145 9.55 -12.61 -12.27
N SER A 146 9.75 -13.92 -12.09
CA SER A 146 8.74 -14.94 -12.37
C SER A 146 7.63 -15.04 -11.30
N CYS A 147 7.84 -14.47 -10.11
CA CYS A 147 6.91 -14.53 -8.99
C CYS A 147 6.05 -13.26 -8.90
N LEU A 148 4.74 -13.42 -9.06
CA LEU A 148 3.77 -12.34 -8.86
C LEU A 148 3.18 -12.41 -7.46
N SER A 149 3.35 -11.38 -6.64
CA SER A 149 2.74 -11.36 -5.32
C SER A 149 1.22 -11.33 -5.44
N LEU A 150 0.52 -12.02 -4.52
CA LEU A 150 -0.95 -12.03 -4.50
C LEU A 150 -1.52 -10.61 -4.41
N THR A 151 -0.80 -9.71 -3.73
CA THR A 151 -1.13 -8.29 -3.61
C THR A 151 -1.04 -7.58 -4.96
N LYS A 152 0.06 -7.81 -5.71
CA LYS A 152 0.24 -7.26 -7.06
C LYS A 152 -0.84 -7.78 -8.00
N LEU A 153 -1.10 -9.09 -7.99
CA LEU A 153 -2.14 -9.73 -8.80
C LEU A 153 -3.53 -9.14 -8.52
N LYS A 154 -3.94 -9.09 -7.24
CA LYS A 154 -5.23 -8.50 -6.85
C LYS A 154 -5.35 -7.04 -7.27
N THR A 155 -4.26 -6.27 -7.16
CA THR A 155 -4.21 -4.87 -7.59
C THR A 155 -4.37 -4.75 -9.10
N GLN A 156 -3.68 -5.57 -9.89
CA GLN A 156 -3.80 -5.60 -11.35
C GLN A 156 -5.20 -6.01 -11.81
N ILE A 157 -5.77 -7.07 -11.23
CA ILE A 157 -7.15 -7.51 -11.52
C ILE A 157 -8.14 -6.38 -11.25
N LYS A 158 -8.04 -5.74 -10.07
CA LYS A 158 -8.89 -4.61 -9.69
C LYS A 158 -8.76 -3.45 -10.68
N GLN A 159 -7.55 -3.07 -11.04
CA GLN A 159 -7.30 -2.00 -12.02
C GLN A 159 -7.85 -2.34 -13.40
N SER A 160 -7.66 -3.59 -13.84
CA SER A 160 -8.20 -4.08 -15.12
C SER A 160 -9.73 -4.03 -15.14
N ALA A 161 -10.37 -4.55 -14.08
CA ALA A 161 -11.83 -4.52 -13.93
C ALA A 161 -12.38 -3.08 -13.93
N LEU A 162 -11.72 -2.15 -13.23
CA LEU A 162 -12.12 -0.74 -13.21
C LEU A 162 -11.97 -0.08 -14.59
N LYS A 163 -10.88 -0.37 -15.32
CA LYS A 163 -10.69 0.12 -16.69
C LYS A 163 -11.75 -0.42 -17.64
N ALA A 164 -12.02 -1.73 -17.61
CA ALA A 164 -13.04 -2.37 -18.42
C ALA A 164 -14.44 -1.81 -18.11
N TRP A 165 -14.77 -1.66 -16.83
CA TRP A 165 -16.02 -1.03 -16.39
C TRP A 165 -16.13 0.41 -16.93
N HIS A 166 -15.05 1.19 -16.88
CA HIS A 166 -15.06 2.56 -17.38
C HIS A 166 -15.24 2.62 -18.89
N GLN A 167 -14.56 1.75 -19.65
CA GLN A 167 -14.72 1.65 -21.10
C GLN A 167 -16.15 1.27 -21.48
N TYR A 168 -16.73 0.28 -20.79
CA TYR A 168 -18.13 -0.08 -20.95
C TYR A 168 -19.04 1.12 -20.67
N TRP A 169 -18.80 1.82 -19.55
CA TRP A 169 -19.61 2.95 -19.10
C TRP A 169 -19.64 4.11 -20.10
N ILE A 170 -18.50 4.48 -20.69
CA ILE A 170 -18.42 5.58 -21.69
C ILE A 170 -19.02 5.19 -23.05
N GLN A 171 -19.03 3.90 -23.39
CA GLN A 171 -19.58 3.39 -24.66
C GLN A 171 -21.08 3.10 -24.60
N LEU A 172 -21.69 3.16 -23.40
CA LEU A 172 -23.12 2.93 -23.24
C LEU A 172 -23.93 3.90 -24.12
N PRO A 173 -24.89 3.40 -24.93
CA PRO A 173 -25.78 4.25 -25.69
C PRO A 173 -26.50 5.28 -24.80
N PRO A 174 -26.96 6.40 -25.37
CA PRO A 174 -27.76 7.39 -24.65
C PRO A 174 -29.08 6.83 -24.08
N ALA A 175 -29.03 6.13 -22.95
CA ALA A 175 -30.21 5.70 -22.20
C ALA A 175 -30.85 6.87 -21.43
N LYS A 176 -32.16 6.77 -21.15
CA LYS A 176 -32.85 7.69 -20.22
C LYS A 176 -32.32 7.52 -18.78
N GLN A 177 -31.99 6.29 -18.39
CA GLN A 177 -31.46 5.97 -17.06
C GLN A 177 -29.99 6.39 -16.93
N GLY A 178 -29.63 6.96 -15.77
CA GLY A 178 -28.26 7.35 -15.44
C GLY A 178 -27.66 8.48 -16.31
N ARG A 179 -28.44 9.12 -17.19
CA ARG A 179 -27.97 10.20 -18.08
C ARG A 179 -27.36 11.37 -17.30
N HIS A 180 -28.05 11.84 -16.27
CA HIS A 180 -27.58 12.95 -15.44
C HIS A 180 -26.30 12.61 -14.69
N TYR A 181 -26.26 11.44 -14.04
CA TYR A 181 -25.05 10.97 -13.35
C TYR A 181 -23.87 10.85 -14.33
N ARG A 182 -24.09 10.38 -15.57
CA ARG A 182 -23.07 10.35 -16.63
C ARG A 182 -22.59 11.74 -17.04
N SER A 183 -23.48 12.72 -17.19
CA SER A 183 -23.10 14.06 -17.65
C SER A 183 -22.22 14.84 -16.67
N ILE A 184 -22.17 14.43 -15.40
CA ILE A 184 -21.37 15.09 -14.36
C ILE A 184 -20.16 14.25 -13.92
N HIS A 185 -20.02 13.00 -14.41
CA HIS A 185 -18.91 12.11 -14.06
C HIS A 185 -17.88 12.03 -15.18
N PHE A 186 -16.82 12.83 -15.04
CA PHE A 186 -15.71 12.89 -15.99
C PHE A 186 -14.56 11.92 -15.67
N HIS A 187 -14.59 11.27 -14.51
CA HIS A 187 -13.50 10.39 -14.03
C HIS A 187 -14.03 8.99 -13.67
N LEU A 188 -13.11 8.01 -13.68
CA LEU A 188 -13.36 6.66 -13.16
C LEU A 188 -14.00 6.73 -11.77
N PRO A 189 -15.09 5.99 -11.51
CA PRO A 189 -15.61 5.87 -10.16
C PRO A 189 -14.56 5.16 -9.31
N SER A 190 -14.24 5.82 -8.20
CA SER A 190 -13.62 5.14 -7.08
C SER A 190 -14.62 4.14 -6.50
N LEU A 191 -14.14 2.96 -6.09
CA LEU A 191 -14.93 1.99 -5.35
C LEU A 191 -15.37 2.50 -3.98
N HIS A 192 -14.74 3.58 -3.50
CA HIS A 192 -15.07 4.22 -2.24
C HIS A 192 -15.38 5.69 -2.48
N PRO A 193 -16.41 6.24 -1.84
CA PRO A 193 -16.64 7.68 -1.88
C PRO A 193 -15.43 8.42 -1.28
N PRO A 194 -15.11 9.62 -1.78
CA PRO A 194 -14.06 10.45 -1.19
C PRO A 194 -14.24 10.66 0.31
N THR A 195 -13.15 10.81 1.06
CA THR A 195 -13.17 10.87 2.54
C THR A 195 -14.11 11.94 3.10
N HIS A 196 -14.24 13.10 2.42
CA HIS A 196 -15.14 14.17 2.82
C HIS A 196 -16.63 13.75 2.84
N PHE A 197 -17.05 12.74 2.07
CA PHE A 197 -18.42 12.22 2.13
C PHE A 197 -18.74 11.58 3.49
N PHE A 198 -17.74 11.01 4.18
CA PHE A 198 -17.93 10.43 5.50
C PHE A 198 -18.01 11.50 6.61
N GLN A 199 -17.62 12.73 6.31
CA GLN A 199 -17.72 13.88 7.24
C GLN A 199 -19.08 14.58 7.15
N LEU A 200 -19.90 14.27 6.13
CA LEU A 200 -21.20 14.88 5.94
C LEU A 200 -22.24 14.30 6.90
N HIS A 201 -23.08 15.17 7.47
CA HIS A 201 -24.27 14.73 8.18
C HIS A 201 -25.29 14.12 7.22
N ARG A 202 -26.18 13.26 7.75
CA ARG A 202 -27.20 12.55 6.94
C ARG A 202 -27.97 13.45 5.94
N PRO A 203 -28.46 14.65 6.31
CA PRO A 203 -29.17 15.51 5.36
C PRO A 203 -28.29 15.98 4.20
N GLN A 204 -27.03 16.33 4.49
CA GLN A 204 -26.07 16.78 3.49
C GLN A 204 -25.72 15.64 2.52
N LEU A 205 -25.47 14.44 3.04
CA LEU A 205 -25.23 13.25 2.22
C LEU A 205 -26.42 12.93 1.32
N ALA A 206 -27.64 13.06 1.83
CA ALA A 206 -28.87 12.89 1.05
C ALA A 206 -28.93 13.94 -0.08
N THR A 207 -28.73 15.23 0.22
CA THR A 207 -28.72 16.30 -0.78
C THR A 207 -27.68 16.06 -1.86
N VAL A 208 -26.43 15.73 -1.50
CA VAL A 208 -25.37 15.47 -2.48
C VAL A 208 -25.71 14.25 -3.34
N THR A 209 -26.28 13.19 -2.75
CA THR A 209 -26.71 12.00 -3.49
C THR A 209 -27.82 12.34 -4.48
N GLN A 210 -28.83 13.10 -4.05
CA GLN A 210 -29.93 13.55 -4.90
C GLN A 210 -29.42 14.40 -6.08
N LEU A 211 -28.50 15.35 -5.82
CA LEU A 211 -27.87 16.17 -6.84
C LEU A 211 -27.05 15.34 -7.84
N ARG A 212 -26.31 14.33 -7.36
CA ARG A 212 -25.49 13.46 -8.23
C ARG A 212 -26.34 12.55 -9.10
N LEU A 213 -27.41 11.97 -8.55
CA LEU A 213 -28.32 11.10 -9.30
C LEU A 213 -29.28 11.91 -10.19
N GLY A 214 -29.47 13.19 -9.91
CA GLY A 214 -30.49 14.02 -10.55
C GLY A 214 -31.90 13.63 -10.10
N HIS A 215 -32.02 13.02 -8.93
CA HIS A 215 -33.26 12.51 -8.34
C HIS A 215 -33.47 13.21 -6.99
N GLY A 216 -34.37 14.18 -6.93
CA GLY A 216 -34.61 14.95 -5.71
C GLY A 216 -35.76 15.94 -5.88
N TYR A 217 -35.96 16.83 -4.91
CA TYR A 217 -36.99 17.86 -4.95
C TYR A 217 -36.61 19.04 -5.86
N PHE A 218 -36.29 18.74 -7.11
CA PHE A 218 -36.03 19.70 -8.17
C PHE A 218 -37.11 19.57 -9.23
N ASN A 219 -37.58 20.68 -9.77
CA ASN A 219 -38.60 20.73 -10.82
C ASN A 219 -38.28 19.81 -12.01
N SER A 220 -37.00 19.66 -12.37
CA SER A 220 -36.56 18.80 -13.47
C SER A 220 -36.62 17.30 -13.23
N TYR A 221 -36.77 16.89 -11.98
CA TYR A 221 -37.07 15.52 -11.60
C TYR A 221 -38.56 15.33 -11.34
N LEU A 222 -39.19 16.27 -10.61
CA LEU A 222 -40.61 16.19 -10.22
C LEU A 222 -41.56 16.23 -11.43
N SER A 223 -41.25 17.01 -12.47
CA SER A 223 -42.01 17.05 -13.73
C SER A 223 -42.08 15.72 -14.48
N ARG A 224 -41.19 14.77 -14.14
CA ARG A 224 -41.21 13.40 -14.69
C ARG A 224 -42.20 12.49 -13.98
N LEU A 225 -42.65 12.88 -12.78
CA LEU A 225 -43.56 12.13 -11.92
C LEU A 225 -44.98 12.72 -11.95
N ASP A 226 -45.09 14.04 -12.13
CA ASP A 226 -46.36 14.77 -12.18
C ASP A 226 -46.33 15.79 -13.33
N GLU A 227 -47.26 15.63 -14.28
CA GLU A 227 -47.40 16.48 -15.47
C GLU A 227 -47.82 17.92 -15.12
N ASN A 228 -48.36 18.16 -13.92
CA ASN A 228 -48.73 19.49 -13.46
C ASN A 228 -47.54 20.32 -12.97
N VAL A 229 -46.37 19.69 -12.80
CA VAL A 229 -45.15 20.37 -12.34
C VAL A 229 -44.32 20.83 -13.54
N SER A 230 -44.06 22.13 -13.62
CA SER A 230 -43.18 22.69 -14.66
C SER A 230 -41.72 22.24 -14.48
N ASP A 231 -41.05 21.82 -15.56
CA ASP A 231 -39.61 21.53 -15.60
C ASP A 231 -38.72 22.79 -15.49
N ARG A 232 -39.32 23.99 -15.57
CA ARG A 232 -38.56 25.23 -15.49
C ARG A 232 -38.16 25.54 -14.04
N CYS A 233 -36.94 26.04 -13.89
CA CYS A 233 -36.46 26.57 -12.61
C CYS A 233 -37.30 27.80 -12.22
N SER A 234 -37.75 27.85 -10.97
CA SER A 234 -38.46 29.02 -10.40
C SER A 234 -37.54 30.18 -10.07
N CYS A 235 -36.21 30.00 -10.14
CA CYS A 235 -35.26 31.08 -10.01
C CYS A 235 -35.42 32.08 -11.17
N THR A 236 -36.00 33.23 -10.88
CA THR A 236 -35.96 34.39 -11.78
C THR A 236 -34.50 34.78 -12.02
N LYS A 237 -34.10 34.97 -13.29
CA LYS A 237 -32.83 35.62 -13.63
C LYS A 237 -32.76 36.94 -12.86
N ARG A 238 -31.86 37.05 -11.89
CA ARG A 238 -31.42 38.33 -11.35
C ARG A 238 -30.48 38.99 -12.35
#